data_AF-A0AAV5NSK4-F1
#
_entry.id   AF-A0AAV5NSK4-F1
#
_cell.length_a   1.000
_cell.length_b   1.000
_cell.length_c   1.000
_cell.angle_alpha   90.00
_cell.angle_beta   90.00
_cell.angle_gamma   90.00
#
_symmetry.space_group_name_H-M   'P 1'
#
loop_
_entity.id
_entity.type
_entity.pdbx_description
1 polymer ?
#
loop_
_entity_poly.entity_id
_entity_poly.type
_entity_poly.pdbx_seq_one_letter_code
_entity_poly.pdbx_strand_id
1 'polypeptide(L)'
;MKAITLLLSSLFCLPVLAKDLPPVNEMTHRLDVAGYSNADKWEDLEDTKKQNLETGILFVSQSSVSSMIPVSSSNDNELVVAFTLAGIHCVNTSLEAIDMAHHTSLPKSMLNSINDALKSPSHKASTLVWGYNFETEITPVKQGMIVNCTLK
;
A
#
# COMPACT_ATOMS: atom_id res chain seq x y z
N MET A 1 -59.16 -5.07 5.35
CA MET A 1 -58.10 -4.26 4.72
C MET A 1 -57.20 -3.68 5.80
N LYS A 2 -55.92 -4.06 5.79
CA LYS A 2 -54.74 -3.24 6.09
C LYS A 2 -53.53 -4.18 6.07
N ALA A 3 -52.87 -4.24 4.91
CA ALA A 3 -51.59 -4.92 4.77
C ALA A 3 -50.53 -4.04 5.44
N ILE A 4 -49.80 -4.60 6.41
CA ILE A 4 -48.64 -3.96 7.02
C ILE A 4 -47.46 -4.27 6.11
N THR A 5 -47.07 -3.27 5.32
CA THR A 5 -45.87 -3.36 4.47
C THR A 5 -44.64 -3.21 5.36
N LEU A 6 -44.00 -4.32 5.71
CA LEU A 6 -42.65 -4.33 6.27
C LEU A 6 -41.67 -3.93 5.16
N LEU A 7 -41.27 -2.66 5.15
CA LEU A 7 -40.09 -2.22 4.41
C LEU A 7 -38.85 -2.70 5.19
N LEU A 8 -38.32 -3.84 4.77
CA LEU A 8 -36.95 -4.23 5.10
C LEU A 8 -36.02 -3.11 4.63
N SER A 9 -35.43 -2.42 5.58
CA SER A 9 -34.24 -1.60 5.39
C SER A 9 -33.13 -2.50 4.83
N SER A 10 -32.99 -2.54 3.51
CA SER A 10 -31.78 -3.01 2.85
C SER A 10 -30.64 -2.13 3.36
N LEU A 11 -29.85 -2.68 4.29
CA LEU A 11 -28.49 -2.20 4.52
C LEU A 11 -27.77 -2.34 3.18
N PHE A 12 -27.71 -1.24 2.44
CA PHE A 12 -26.77 -1.10 1.34
C PHE A 12 -25.38 -1.24 1.94
N CYS A 13 -24.76 -2.41 1.78
CA CYS A 13 -23.31 -2.52 1.73
C CYS A 13 -22.86 -1.71 0.52
N LEU A 14 -22.75 -0.39 0.69
CA LEU A 14 -22.06 0.43 -0.28
C LEU A 14 -20.61 -0.07 -0.30
N PRO A 15 -20.04 -0.39 -1.48
CA PRO A 15 -18.60 -0.56 -1.57
C PRO A 15 -18.00 0.75 -1.09
N VAL A 16 -17.24 0.71 0.01
CA VAL A 16 -16.42 1.84 0.44
C VAL A 16 -15.44 2.08 -0.69
N LEU A 17 -15.75 3.05 -1.55
CA LEU A 17 -14.85 3.52 -2.59
C LEU A 17 -13.56 3.95 -1.90
N ALA A 18 -12.44 3.48 -2.43
CA ALA A 18 -11.15 3.86 -1.91
C ALA A 18 -11.03 5.39 -1.95
N LYS A 19 -10.51 6.00 -0.87
CA LYS A 19 -10.30 7.45 -0.85
C LYS A 19 -9.21 7.82 -1.84
N ASP A 20 -9.40 8.90 -2.59
CA ASP A 20 -8.38 9.44 -3.49
C ASP A 20 -7.09 9.75 -2.73
N LEU A 21 -5.94 9.47 -3.37
CA LEU A 21 -4.64 9.84 -2.84
C LEU A 21 -4.35 11.33 -3.07
N PRO A 22 -3.49 11.95 -2.24
CA PRO A 22 -3.00 13.30 -2.50
C PRO A 22 -2.28 13.43 -3.85
N PRO A 23 -2.01 14.64 -4.34
CA PRO A 23 -1.18 14.85 -5.53
C PRO A 23 0.20 14.19 -5.42
N VAL A 24 0.70 13.62 -6.52
CA VAL A 24 2.01 12.92 -6.56
C VAL A 24 3.15 13.73 -5.95
N ASN A 25 3.26 15.01 -6.32
CA ASN A 25 4.33 15.88 -5.81
C ASN A 25 4.23 16.12 -4.30
N GLU A 26 3.02 16.15 -3.74
CA GLU A 26 2.80 16.29 -2.31
C GLU A 26 3.21 15.01 -1.57
N MET A 27 2.82 13.85 -2.10
CA MET A 27 3.21 12.55 -1.56
C MET A 27 4.73 12.36 -1.56
N THR A 28 5.41 12.61 -2.69
CA THR A 28 6.88 12.46 -2.76
C THR A 28 7.60 13.43 -1.85
N HIS A 29 7.14 14.69 -1.77
CA HIS A 29 7.74 15.68 -0.87
C HIS A 29 7.70 15.22 0.60
N ARG A 30 6.58 14.63 1.05
CA ARG A 30 6.51 14.09 2.41
C ARG A 30 7.42 12.91 2.64
N LEU A 31 7.47 11.99 1.69
CA LEU A 31 8.36 10.83 1.79
C LEU A 31 9.82 11.30 1.92
N ASP A 32 10.19 12.39 1.26
CA ASP A 32 11.50 13.00 1.37
C ASP A 32 11.72 13.62 2.77
N VAL A 33 10.75 14.40 3.26
CA VAL A 33 10.80 15.03 4.60
C VAL A 33 10.84 13.99 5.72
N ALA A 34 10.09 12.90 5.59
CA ALA A 34 10.05 11.80 6.54
C ALA A 34 11.27 10.88 6.46
N GLY A 35 12.14 11.06 5.45
CA GLY A 35 13.36 10.28 5.28
C GLY A 35 13.15 8.88 4.67
N TYR A 36 11.99 8.61 4.08
CA TYR A 36 11.74 7.36 3.34
C TYR A 36 12.29 7.40 1.91
N SER A 37 12.47 8.59 1.34
CA SER A 37 12.99 8.82 0.00
C SER A 37 14.00 9.97 -0.01
N ASN A 38 14.48 10.35 -1.19
CA ASN A 38 15.40 11.47 -1.35
C ASN A 38 15.01 12.28 -2.59
N ALA A 39 14.72 13.56 -2.38
CA ALA A 39 14.17 14.46 -3.40
C ALA A 39 14.96 14.46 -4.71
N ASP A 40 16.29 14.36 -4.65
CA ASP A 40 17.18 14.43 -5.82
C ASP A 40 17.29 13.11 -6.60
N LYS A 41 16.69 12.04 -6.11
CA LYS A 41 16.79 10.69 -6.68
C LYS A 41 15.51 10.19 -7.36
N TRP A 42 14.47 11.02 -7.39
CA TRP A 42 13.24 10.68 -8.09
C TRP A 42 13.45 10.69 -9.61
N GLU A 43 13.07 9.60 -10.25
CA GLU A 43 12.94 9.44 -11.70
C GLU A 43 11.48 9.69 -12.08
N ASP A 44 11.25 10.60 -13.03
CA ASP A 44 9.92 10.82 -13.61
C ASP A 44 9.62 9.76 -14.69
N LEU A 45 8.52 9.05 -14.50
CA LEU A 45 7.87 8.17 -15.46
C LEU A 45 6.48 8.74 -15.76
N GLU A 46 5.84 8.29 -16.84
CA GLU A 46 4.50 8.75 -17.21
C GLU A 46 3.52 8.60 -16.03
N ASP A 47 3.03 9.75 -15.53
CA ASP A 47 2.15 9.90 -14.35
C ASP A 47 2.62 9.20 -13.05
N THR A 48 3.90 8.82 -12.97
CA THR A 48 4.47 8.05 -11.85
C THR A 48 5.87 8.54 -11.53
N LYS A 49 6.18 8.73 -10.24
CA LYS A 49 7.55 8.92 -9.76
C LYS A 49 8.12 7.61 -9.26
N LYS A 50 9.36 7.32 -9.61
CA LYS A 50 10.10 6.12 -9.20
C LYS A 50 11.37 6.51 -8.46
N GLN A 51 11.73 5.78 -7.41
CA GLN A 51 13.05 5.89 -6.81
C GLN A 51 13.59 4.51 -6.42
N ASN A 52 14.84 4.24 -6.78
CA ASN A 52 15.54 3.05 -6.28
C ASN A 52 16.05 3.33 -4.86
N LEU A 53 15.67 2.46 -3.92
CA LEU A 53 16.11 2.43 -2.54
C LEU A 53 17.13 1.29 -2.35
N GLU A 54 17.83 1.27 -1.23
CA GLU A 54 18.77 0.17 -0.91
C GLU A 54 18.06 -1.19 -0.87
N THR A 55 16.83 -1.22 -0.37
CA THR A 55 16.05 -2.45 -0.14
C THR A 55 15.03 -2.76 -1.24
N GLY A 56 14.89 -1.91 -2.26
CA GLY A 56 13.83 -2.07 -3.27
C GLY A 56 13.61 -0.85 -4.13
N ILE A 57 12.39 -0.72 -4.67
CA ILE A 57 11.99 0.39 -5.54
C ILE A 57 10.65 0.93 -5.05
N LEU A 58 10.58 2.25 -4.89
CA LEU A 58 9.37 2.97 -4.52
C LEU A 58 8.74 3.60 -5.76
N PHE A 59 7.44 3.40 -5.93
CA PHE A 59 6.63 4.02 -6.99
C PHE A 59 5.50 4.82 -6.37
N VAL A 60 5.29 6.03 -6.87
CA VAL A 60 4.22 6.94 -6.43
C VAL A 60 3.49 7.46 -7.65
N SER A 61 2.19 7.21 -7.73
CA SER A 61 1.29 7.72 -8.77
C SER A 61 0.05 8.33 -8.14
N GLN A 62 -0.80 8.99 -8.93
CA GLN A 62 -2.06 9.55 -8.43
C GLN A 62 -3.03 8.48 -7.91
N SER A 63 -2.79 7.21 -8.27
CA SER A 63 -3.62 6.06 -7.92
C SER A 63 -2.97 5.08 -6.96
N SER A 64 -1.67 5.23 -6.65
CA SER A 64 -0.97 4.25 -5.84
C SER A 64 0.32 4.73 -5.19
N VAL A 65 0.67 4.09 -4.07
CA VAL A 65 2.01 4.08 -3.49
C VAL A 65 2.44 2.62 -3.39
N SER A 66 3.57 2.25 -4.00
CA SER A 66 4.01 0.86 -4.09
C SER A 66 5.48 0.67 -3.74
N SER A 67 5.78 -0.41 -3.03
CA SER A 67 7.14 -0.84 -2.70
C SER A 67 7.41 -2.21 -3.32
N MET A 68 8.40 -2.27 -4.22
CA MET A 68 8.82 -3.49 -4.89
C MET A 68 10.19 -3.96 -4.38
N ILE A 69 10.29 -5.23 -4.01
CA ILE A 69 11.52 -5.88 -3.55
C ILE A 69 11.84 -7.04 -4.49
N PRO A 70 12.89 -6.93 -5.32
CA PRO A 70 13.35 -8.04 -6.14
C PRO A 70 14.04 -9.10 -5.28
N VAL A 71 13.71 -10.37 -5.52
CA VAL A 71 14.32 -11.53 -4.87
C VAL A 71 14.86 -12.48 -5.94
N SER A 72 16.13 -12.85 -5.79
CA SER A 72 16.86 -13.69 -6.75
C SER A 72 16.64 -15.19 -6.54
N SER A 73 16.19 -15.60 -5.35
CA SER A 73 15.94 -17.00 -5.02
C SER A 73 14.47 -17.28 -4.75
N SER A 74 14.10 -18.55 -4.87
CA SER A 74 12.79 -19.08 -4.46
C SER A 74 12.84 -19.78 -3.11
N ASN A 75 13.81 -19.44 -2.26
CA ASN A 75 13.86 -19.91 -0.89
C ASN A 75 12.69 -19.30 -0.11
N ASP A 76 11.86 -20.16 0.47
CA ASP A 76 10.68 -19.74 1.26
C ASP A 76 11.04 -18.73 2.35
N ASN A 77 12.19 -18.87 3.02
CA ASN A 77 12.60 -17.91 4.04
C ASN A 77 12.92 -16.54 3.46
N GLU A 78 13.60 -16.47 2.31
CA GLU A 78 13.91 -15.21 1.64
C GLU A 78 12.64 -14.55 1.10
N LEU A 79 11.69 -15.35 0.60
CA LEU A 79 10.39 -14.89 0.18
C LEU A 79 9.59 -14.30 1.34
N VAL A 80 9.56 -14.97 2.49
CA VAL A 80 8.87 -14.47 3.70
C VAL A 80 9.48 -13.15 4.18
N VAL A 81 10.80 -13.04 4.17
CA VAL A 81 11.50 -11.80 4.53
C VAL A 81 11.17 -10.68 3.54
N ALA A 82 11.25 -10.94 2.23
CA ALA A 82 10.91 -9.96 1.21
C ALA A 82 9.44 -9.55 1.28
N PHE A 83 8.52 -10.49 1.49
CA PHE A 83 7.09 -10.25 1.71
C PHE A 83 6.84 -9.33 2.90
N THR A 84 7.45 -9.65 4.03
CA THR A 84 7.35 -8.86 5.26
C THR A 84 7.92 -7.45 5.06
N LEU A 85 9.08 -7.34 4.41
CA LEU A 85 9.75 -6.07 4.18
C LEU A 85 8.97 -5.19 3.22
N ALA A 86 8.45 -5.74 2.11
CA ALA A 86 7.64 -5.01 1.15
C ALA A 86 6.36 -4.50 1.82
N GLY A 87 5.70 -5.33 2.62
CA GLY A 87 4.55 -4.93 3.43
C GLY A 87 4.87 -3.77 4.35
N ILE A 88 5.91 -3.88 5.20
CA ILE A 88 6.28 -2.82 6.16
C ILE A 88 6.62 -1.51 5.44
N HIS A 89 7.46 -1.57 4.39
CA HIS A 89 7.85 -0.38 3.64
C HIS A 89 6.65 0.31 2.98
N CYS A 90 5.82 -0.47 2.29
CA CYS A 90 4.59 -0.01 1.66
C CYS A 90 3.65 0.63 2.66
N VAL A 91 3.41 0.01 3.82
CA VAL A 91 2.54 0.57 4.84
C VAL A 91 3.11 1.88 5.36
N ASN A 92 4.37 1.92 5.77
CA ASN A 92 4.99 3.15 6.30
C ASN A 92 4.95 4.31 5.28
N THR A 93 5.35 4.05 4.03
CA THR A 93 5.39 5.07 2.98
C THR A 93 3.99 5.51 2.57
N SER A 94 3.05 4.58 2.42
CA SER A 94 1.67 4.89 2.07
C SER A 94 0.96 5.67 3.16
N LEU A 95 1.15 5.28 4.43
CA LEU A 95 0.58 5.97 5.58
C LEU A 95 1.13 7.41 5.69
N GLU A 96 2.43 7.59 5.49
CA GLU A 96 3.03 8.91 5.43
C GLU A 96 2.48 9.73 4.25
N ALA A 97 2.32 9.11 3.08
CA ALA A 97 1.78 9.77 1.90
C ALA A 97 0.32 10.24 2.10
N ILE A 98 -0.54 9.44 2.76
CA ILE A 98 -1.97 9.78 2.95
C ILE A 98 -2.26 10.66 4.17
N ASP A 99 -1.38 10.75 5.17
CA ASP A 99 -1.65 11.48 6.42
C ASP A 99 -1.95 12.98 6.19
N MET A 100 -1.54 13.56 5.06
CA MET A 100 -1.95 14.91 4.63
C MET A 100 -3.44 15.06 4.30
N ALA A 101 -4.08 14.06 3.70
CA ALA A 101 -5.48 14.18 3.29
C ALA A 101 -6.43 14.25 4.50
N HIS A 102 -6.00 13.79 5.68
CA HIS A 102 -6.86 13.64 6.85
C HIS A 102 -6.33 14.32 8.12
N HIS A 103 -5.09 14.83 8.14
CA HIS A 103 -4.43 15.44 9.33
C HIS A 103 -4.58 14.60 10.61
N THR A 104 -4.65 13.29 10.46
CA THR A 104 -4.88 12.35 11.56
C THR A 104 -3.60 11.60 11.76
N SER A 105 -2.79 12.01 12.73
CA SER A 105 -1.65 11.23 13.21
C SER A 105 -2.05 9.76 13.34
N LEU A 106 -1.66 8.96 12.35
CA LEU A 106 -2.22 7.63 12.12
C LEU A 106 -2.02 6.78 13.38
N PRO A 107 -3.09 6.27 14.00
CA PRO A 107 -2.96 5.54 15.25
C PRO A 107 -1.98 4.38 15.10
N LYS A 108 -1.03 4.23 16.04
CA LYS A 108 -0.04 3.12 16.05
C LYS A 108 -0.68 1.73 15.87
N SER A 109 -1.92 1.56 16.31
CA SER A 109 -2.72 0.35 16.10
C SER A 109 -2.98 0.05 14.63
N MET A 110 -3.22 1.06 13.79
CA MET A 110 -3.44 0.91 12.35
C MET A 110 -2.19 0.37 11.65
N LEU A 111 -1.03 0.96 11.94
CA LEU A 111 0.26 0.48 11.43
C LEU A 111 0.48 -1.01 11.80
N ASN A 112 0.25 -1.37 13.06
CA ASN A 112 0.43 -2.75 13.52
C ASN A 112 -0.57 -3.70 12.86
N SER A 113 -1.86 -3.34 12.80
CA SER A 113 -2.89 -4.20 12.20
C SER A 113 -2.69 -4.42 10.71
N ILE A 114 -2.28 -3.39 9.96
CA ILE A 114 -1.98 -3.54 8.53
C ILE A 114 -0.74 -4.43 8.35
N ASN A 115 0.33 -4.17 9.11
CA ASN A 115 1.54 -4.98 9.04
C ASN A 115 1.27 -6.45 9.39
N ASP A 116 0.48 -6.74 10.42
CA ASP A 116 0.18 -8.12 10.81
C ASP A 116 -0.67 -8.84 9.75
N ALA A 117 -1.62 -8.14 9.12
CA ALA A 117 -2.42 -8.69 8.02
C ALA A 117 -1.56 -8.97 6.77
N LEU A 118 -0.57 -8.11 6.49
CA LEU A 118 0.33 -8.23 5.35
C LEU A 118 1.59 -9.07 5.62
N LYS A 119 1.76 -9.62 6.84
CA LYS A 119 2.85 -10.55 7.19
C LYS A 119 2.46 -12.01 7.02
N SER A 120 1.20 -12.32 6.71
CA SER A 120 0.77 -13.71 6.50
C SER A 120 1.41 -14.25 5.22
N PRO A 121 2.30 -15.27 5.31
CA PRO A 121 3.06 -15.76 4.17
C PRO A 121 2.13 -16.55 3.24
N SER A 122 1.57 -15.83 2.28
CA SER A 122 0.80 -16.36 1.16
C SER A 122 1.25 -15.64 -0.10
N HIS A 123 0.99 -16.21 -1.28
CA HIS A 123 1.34 -15.54 -2.55
C HIS A 123 0.66 -14.16 -2.71
N LYS A 124 -0.39 -13.89 -1.94
CA LYS A 124 -1.13 -12.63 -1.94
C LYS A 124 -1.85 -12.40 -0.61
N ALA A 125 -1.61 -11.26 0.01
CA ALA A 125 -2.34 -10.78 1.19
C ALA A 125 -2.96 -9.41 0.90
N SER A 126 -4.17 -9.17 1.38
CA SER A 126 -4.84 -7.87 1.22
C SER A 126 -5.59 -7.47 2.49
N THR A 127 -5.65 -6.18 2.77
CA THR A 127 -6.43 -5.63 3.89
C THR A 127 -7.01 -4.26 3.55
N LEU A 128 -8.24 -4.02 4.01
CA LEU A 128 -8.94 -2.75 3.87
C LEU A 128 -8.94 -2.03 5.21
N VAL A 129 -8.28 -0.87 5.28
CA VAL A 129 -8.25 -0.07 6.50
C VAL A 129 -8.58 1.38 6.15
N TRP A 130 -9.61 1.92 6.79
CA TRP A 130 -10.05 3.32 6.63
C TRP A 130 -10.42 3.72 5.19
N GLY A 131 -10.86 2.72 4.39
CA GLY A 131 -11.18 2.93 2.98
C GLY A 131 -9.94 2.94 2.09
N TYR A 132 -8.81 2.39 2.53
CA TYR A 132 -7.60 2.23 1.73
C TYR A 132 -7.27 0.74 1.59
N ASN A 133 -7.04 0.28 0.36
CA ASN A 133 -6.77 -1.11 0.10
C ASN A 133 -5.26 -1.35 -0.03
N PHE A 134 -4.70 -2.13 0.88
CA PHE A 134 -3.31 -2.56 0.83
C PHE A 134 -3.24 -3.99 0.33
N GLU A 135 -2.37 -4.24 -0.64
CA GLU A 135 -2.20 -5.55 -1.25
C GLU A 135 -0.71 -5.86 -1.40
N THR A 136 -0.26 -6.98 -0.83
CA THR A 136 1.10 -7.53 -1.04
C THR A 136 0.99 -8.80 -1.87
N GLU A 137 1.76 -8.90 -2.95
CA GLU A 137 1.78 -10.05 -3.86
C GLU A 137 3.21 -10.46 -4.23
N ILE A 138 3.38 -11.76 -4.49
CA ILE A 138 4.62 -12.33 -5.05
C ILE A 138 4.37 -12.64 -6.52
N THR A 139 5.11 -11.97 -7.41
CA THR A 139 5.00 -12.15 -8.85
C THR A 139 6.27 -12.77 -9.43
N PRO A 140 6.19 -13.92 -10.12
CA PRO A 140 7.31 -14.46 -10.87
C PRO A 140 7.68 -13.55 -12.05
N VAL A 141 8.98 -13.30 -12.24
CA VAL A 141 9.52 -12.57 -13.39
C VAL A 141 10.68 -13.34 -14.02
N LYS A 142 11.10 -12.96 -15.24
CA LYS A 142 12.16 -13.67 -15.97
C LYS A 142 13.48 -13.81 -15.20
N GLN A 143 13.74 -12.94 -14.23
CA GLN A 143 15.00 -12.84 -13.49
C GLN A 143 14.86 -13.25 -12.00
N GLY A 144 13.74 -13.86 -11.60
CA GLY A 144 13.49 -14.24 -10.21
C GLY A 144 12.04 -13.96 -9.80
N MET A 145 11.86 -13.37 -8.63
CA MET A 145 10.55 -12.93 -8.13
C MET A 145 10.58 -11.47 -7.74
N ILE A 146 9.42 -10.83 -7.83
CA ILE A 146 9.17 -9.51 -7.28
C ILE A 146 8.13 -9.68 -6.20
N VAL A 147 8.44 -9.18 -5.00
CA VAL A 147 7.44 -8.95 -3.99
C VAL A 147 7.02 -7.49 -4.10
N ASN A 148 5.75 -7.24 -4.38
CA ASN A 148 5.20 -5.89 -4.47
C ASN A 148 4.14 -5.71 -3.38
N CYS A 149 4.21 -4.62 -2.62
CA CYS A 149 3.06 -4.14 -1.87
C CYS A 149 2.60 -2.80 -2.42
N THR A 150 1.29 -2.64 -2.58
CA THR A 150 0.66 -1.46 -3.15
C THR A 150 -0.53 -1.01 -2.28
N LEU A 151 -0.58 0.28 -1.99
CA LEU A 151 -1.81 0.99 -1.64
C LEU A 151 -2.55 1.36 -2.94
N LYS A 152 -3.82 0.95 -3.04
CA LYS A 152 -4.77 1.27 -4.12
C LYS A 152 -6.01 1.98 -3.57
#